data_AF-A0AB72UEX0-F1
#
_entry.id   AF-A0AB72UEX0-F1
#
_cell.length_a   1.000
_cell.length_b   1.000
_cell.length_c   1.000
_cell.angle_alpha   90.00
_cell.angle_beta   90.00
_cell.angle_gamma   90.00
#
_symmetry.space_group_name_H-M   'P 1'
#
loop_
_entity.id
_entity.type
_entity.pdbx_description
1 polymer ?
#
loop_
_entity_poly.entity_id
_entity_poly.type
_entity_poly.pdbx_seq_one_letter_code
_entity_poly.pdbx_strand_id
1 'polypeptide(L)'
;MPVQRKNPLKLNNLQLRTLVLAQIIAKDPNSGSIDEATGDATLLRIPHAHGDHVHVGKFVVAARDASGFANPAVWVALARKGLVREGYPASIVLTREGMEYNTGLAENFVEESDH
;
A
#
# COMPACT_ATOMS: atom_id res chain seq x y z
N MET A 1 -11.79 -14.74 17.09
CA MET A 1 -10.98 -14.37 15.91
C MET A 1 -9.52 -14.75 16.20
N PRO A 2 -8.82 -15.52 15.35
CA PRO A 2 -7.41 -15.79 15.55
C PRO A 2 -6.62 -14.47 15.50
N VAL A 3 -5.65 -14.30 16.40
CA VAL A 3 -4.78 -13.12 16.44
C VAL A 3 -3.98 -13.07 15.15
N GLN A 4 -4.25 -12.07 14.31
CA GLN A 4 -3.52 -11.87 13.06
C GLN A 4 -2.10 -11.41 13.42
N ARG A 5 -1.11 -12.29 13.20
CA ARG A 5 0.29 -12.00 13.53
C ARG A 5 0.77 -10.80 12.70
N LYS A 6 1.61 -9.95 13.30
CA LYS A 6 2.29 -8.86 12.57
C LYS A 6 3.32 -9.46 11.61
N ASN A 7 3.29 -9.03 10.35
CA ASN A 7 4.21 -9.42 9.29
C ASN A 7 4.52 -10.94 9.18
N PRO A 8 3.52 -11.83 9.02
CA PRO A 8 3.72 -13.27 9.02
C PRO A 8 4.54 -13.77 7.81
N LEU A 9 4.55 -13.02 6.70
CA LEU A 9 5.28 -13.36 5.48
C LEU A 9 6.72 -12.83 5.46
N LYS A 10 7.18 -12.22 6.58
CA LYS A 10 8.54 -11.70 6.77
C LYS A 10 8.96 -10.73 5.66
N LEU A 11 8.06 -9.82 5.28
CA LEU A 11 8.36 -8.72 4.37
C LEU A 11 9.47 -7.84 4.97
N ASN A 12 10.35 -7.32 4.11
CA ASN A 12 11.35 -6.35 4.55
C ASN A 12 10.71 -4.96 4.80
N ASN A 13 11.46 -4.04 5.40
CA ASN A 13 10.95 -2.72 5.77
C ASN A 13 10.42 -1.90 4.59
N LEU A 14 11.03 -2.02 3.41
CA LEU A 14 10.58 -1.31 2.21
C LEU A 14 9.25 -1.88 1.72
N GLN A 15 9.13 -3.21 1.63
CA GLN A 15 7.90 -3.91 1.26
C GLN A 15 6.76 -3.62 2.23
N LEU A 16 7.03 -3.61 3.54
CA LEU A 16 6.03 -3.27 4.55
C LEU A 16 5.50 -1.85 4.40
N ARG A 17 6.40 -0.88 4.22
CA ARG A 17 6.05 0.53 4.00
C ARG A 17 5.25 0.70 2.71
N THR A 18 5.70 0.09 1.61
CA THR A 18 4.96 0.15 0.35
C THR A 18 3.56 -0.46 0.47
N LEU A 19 3.43 -1.60 1.14
CA LEU A 19 2.14 -2.26 1.32
C LEU A 19 1.17 -1.42 2.16
N VAL A 20 1.61 -0.83 3.28
CA VAL A 20 0.72 -0.01 4.10
C VAL A 20 0.29 1.28 3.39
N LEU A 21 1.20 1.92 2.65
CA LEU A 21 0.85 3.10 1.85
C LEU A 21 -0.13 2.73 0.71
N ALA A 22 0.07 1.58 0.07
CA ALA A 22 -0.86 1.05 -0.94
C ALA A 22 -2.25 0.76 -0.34
N GLN A 23 -2.33 0.18 0.86
CA GLN A 23 -3.59 -0.04 1.57
C GLN A 23 -4.32 1.28 1.88
N ILE A 24 -3.59 2.35 2.19
CA ILE A 24 -4.16 3.67 2.45
C ILE A 24 -4.74 4.27 1.16
N ILE A 25 -4.00 4.24 0.06
CA ILE A 25 -4.46 4.75 -1.25
C ILE A 25 -5.69 3.96 -1.73
N ALA A 26 -5.67 2.65 -1.56
CA ALA A 26 -6.78 1.77 -1.92
C ALA A 26 -8.09 2.11 -1.17
N LYS A 27 -7.99 2.63 0.06
CA LYS A 27 -9.14 3.08 0.88
C LYS A 27 -9.56 4.52 0.60
N ASP A 28 -8.74 5.30 -0.10
CA ASP A 28 -9.08 6.67 -0.48
C ASP A 28 -10.02 6.65 -1.69
N PRO A 29 -11.25 7.19 -1.59
CA PRO A 29 -12.23 7.10 -2.67
C PRO A 29 -11.83 7.86 -3.94
N ASN A 30 -10.85 8.77 -3.86
CA ASN A 30 -10.34 9.51 -5.02
C ASN A 30 -9.21 8.78 -5.75
N SER A 31 -8.55 7.83 -5.09
CA SER A 31 -7.30 7.21 -5.56
C SER A 31 -7.34 5.69 -5.61
N GLY A 32 -8.37 5.07 -5.04
CA GLY A 32 -8.60 3.63 -5.00
C GLY A 32 -10.05 3.26 -5.29
N SER A 33 -10.25 2.00 -5.67
CA SER A 33 -11.58 1.39 -5.81
C SER A 33 -11.56 -0.02 -5.24
N ILE A 34 -12.47 -0.31 -4.31
CA ILE A 34 -12.60 -1.63 -3.67
C ILE A 34 -13.79 -2.35 -4.31
N ASP A 35 -13.55 -3.57 -4.78
CA ASP A 35 -14.58 -4.49 -5.23
C ASP A 35 -15.22 -5.17 -4.00
N GLU A 36 -16.47 -4.84 -3.71
CA GLU A 36 -17.20 -5.39 -2.56
C GLU A 36 -17.43 -6.90 -2.64
N ALA A 37 -17.46 -7.49 -3.84
CA ALA A 37 -17.69 -8.92 -4.02
C ALA A 37 -16.44 -9.75 -3.71
N THR A 38 -15.26 -9.20 -4.01
CA THR A 38 -13.98 -9.93 -3.88
C THR A 38 -13.12 -9.45 -2.71
N GLY A 39 -13.29 -8.20 -2.27
CA GLY A 39 -12.42 -7.51 -1.31
C GLY A 39 -11.11 -7.03 -1.92
N ASP A 40 -10.94 -7.14 -3.24
CA ASP A 40 -9.78 -6.60 -3.95
C ASP A 40 -9.87 -5.09 -4.08
N ALA A 41 -8.71 -4.44 -4.11
CA ALA A 41 -8.64 -3.01 -4.28
C ALA A 41 -7.70 -2.63 -5.42
N THR A 42 -8.21 -1.84 -6.37
CA THR A 42 -7.42 -1.30 -7.48
C THR A 42 -6.88 0.07 -7.09
N LEU A 43 -5.57 0.28 -7.26
CA LEU A 43 -4.96 1.60 -7.18
C LEU A 43 -5.20 2.34 -8.50
N LEU A 44 -6.10 3.33 -8.48
CA LEU A 44 -6.45 4.13 -9.67
C LEU A 44 -5.36 5.15 -10.01
N ARG A 45 -4.60 5.60 -9.00
CA ARG A 45 -3.46 6.49 -9.15
C ARG A 45 -2.35 6.05 -8.22
N ILE A 46 -1.16 5.84 -8.77
CA ILE A 46 0.05 5.66 -7.96
C ILE A 46 0.62 7.04 -7.67
N PRO A 47 0.84 7.40 -6.39
CA PRO A 47 1.42 8.69 -6.05
C PRO A 47 2.81 8.87 -6.66
N HIS A 48 3.04 10.04 -7.23
CA HIS A 48 4.36 10.48 -7.62
C HIS A 48 4.89 11.48 -6.58
N ALA A 49 6.20 11.46 -6.33
CA ALA A 49 6.82 12.42 -5.43
C ALA A 49 6.82 13.82 -6.04
N HIS A 50 6.42 14.79 -5.22
CA HIS A 50 6.51 16.21 -5.52
C HIS A 50 7.55 16.80 -4.56
N GLY A 51 8.79 16.96 -5.02
CA GLY A 51 9.89 17.37 -4.15
C GLY A 51 10.28 16.27 -3.16
N ASP A 52 10.22 16.57 -1.87
CA ASP A 52 10.64 15.67 -0.78
C ASP A 52 9.49 14.90 -0.12
N HIS A 53 8.25 15.08 -0.60
CA HIS A 53 7.05 14.42 -0.08
C HIS A 53 6.13 13.86 -1.18
N VAL A 54 5.19 13.02 -0.76
CA VAL A 54 4.22 12.29 -1.58
C VAL A 54 2.86 12.34 -0.89
N HIS A 55 1.80 12.70 -1.62
CA HIS A 55 0.43 12.62 -1.12
C HIS A 55 -0.10 11.18 -1.24
N VAL A 56 -0.56 10.61 -0.13
CA VAL A 56 -1.08 9.24 -0.03
C VAL A 56 -2.45 9.31 0.64
N GLY A 57 -3.51 9.41 -0.18
CA GLY A 57 -4.85 9.76 0.31
C GLY A 57 -4.82 11.11 1.04
N LYS A 58 -5.23 11.13 2.31
CA LYS A 58 -5.20 12.32 3.17
C LYS A 58 -3.86 12.61 3.86
N PHE A 59 -2.84 11.78 3.64
CA PHE A 59 -1.56 11.88 4.35
C PHE A 59 -0.46 12.43 3.45
N VAL A 60 0.49 13.14 4.06
CA VAL A 60 1.75 13.54 3.43
C VAL A 60 2.86 12.64 3.96
N VAL A 61 3.57 11.96 3.06
CA VAL A 61 4.62 11.00 3.41
C VAL A 61 5.93 11.45 2.78
N ALA A 62 7.03 11.36 3.53
CA ALA A 62 8.35 11.66 2.97
C ALA A 62 8.64 10.78 1.75
N ALA A 63 9.20 11.35 0.69
CA ALA A 63 9.47 10.65 -0.56
C ALA A 63 10.38 9.43 -0.36
N ARG A 64 11.28 9.48 0.63
CA ARG A 64 12.13 8.34 1.03
C ARG A 64 11.32 7.13 1.49
N ASP A 65 10.19 7.34 2.16
CA ASP A 65 9.34 6.28 2.71
C ASP A 65 8.38 5.72 1.66
N ALA A 66 8.01 6.53 0.66
CA ALA A 66 7.22 6.13 -0.49
C ALA A 66 8.06 5.59 -1.68
N SER A 67 9.39 5.56 -1.55
CA SER A 67 10.33 5.18 -2.63
C SER A 67 10.08 3.79 -3.22
N GLY A 68 9.44 2.88 -2.47
CA GLY A 68 9.11 1.56 -2.97
C GLY A 68 8.03 1.54 -4.06
N PHE A 69 7.21 2.59 -4.21
CA PHE A 69 6.28 2.70 -5.32
C PHE A 69 6.98 2.75 -6.69
N ALA A 70 8.16 3.39 -6.76
CA ALA A 70 8.97 3.48 -7.96
C ALA A 70 9.91 2.26 -8.15
N ASN A 71 9.87 1.27 -7.26
CA ASN A 71 10.77 0.11 -7.29
C ASN A 71 10.02 -1.16 -7.75
N PRO A 72 10.20 -1.62 -9.00
CA PRO A 72 9.53 -2.81 -9.51
C PRO A 72 9.77 -4.08 -8.69
N ALA A 73 10.94 -4.21 -8.05
CA ALA A 73 11.28 -5.39 -7.27
C ALA A 73 10.39 -5.54 -6.02
N VAL A 74 9.90 -4.43 -5.46
CA VAL A 74 8.95 -4.46 -4.34
C VAL A 74 7.63 -5.07 -4.79
N TRP A 75 7.09 -4.61 -5.91
CA TRP A 75 5.83 -5.12 -6.46
C TRP A 75 5.92 -6.59 -6.86
N VAL A 76 7.03 -7.00 -7.51
CA VAL A 76 7.29 -8.41 -7.83
C VAL A 76 7.31 -9.27 -6.57
N ALA A 77 7.94 -8.79 -5.48
CA ALA A 77 8.00 -9.54 -4.23
C ALA A 77 6.61 -9.67 -3.58
N LEU A 78 5.82 -8.60 -3.55
CA LEU A 78 4.46 -8.63 -3.01
C LEU A 78 3.55 -9.55 -3.84
N ALA A 79 3.70 -9.55 -5.17
CA ALA A 79 2.95 -10.43 -6.07
C ALA A 79 3.29 -11.92 -5.83
N ARG A 80 4.58 -12.25 -5.68
CA ARG A 80 5.01 -13.63 -5.32
C ARG A 80 4.48 -14.09 -3.96
N LYS A 81 4.11 -13.15 -3.08
CA LYS A 81 3.49 -13.42 -1.79
C LYS A 81 1.96 -13.45 -1.84
N GLY A 82 1.37 -13.25 -3.02
CA GLY A 82 -0.07 -13.23 -3.22
C GLY A 82 -0.77 -12.00 -2.66
N LEU A 83 -0.03 -10.94 -2.30
CA LEU A 83 -0.61 -9.73 -1.68
C LEU A 83 -1.12 -8.74 -2.74
N VAL A 84 -0.55 -8.79 -3.95
CA VAL A 84 -0.98 -7.99 -5.10
C VAL A 84 -1.12 -8.86 -6.35
N ARG A 85 -2.01 -8.44 -7.26
CA ARG A 85 -2.28 -9.02 -8.57
C ARG A 85 -1.99 -7.99 -9.67
N GLU A 86 -1.57 -8.51 -10.82
CA GLU A 86 -1.35 -7.80 -12.09
C GLU A 86 -0.40 -6.58 -12.06
N GLY A 87 0.00 -6.14 -13.26
CA GLY A 87 1.37 -5.70 -13.56
C GLY A 87 1.68 -4.23 -13.31
N TYR A 88 2.77 -3.99 -12.59
CA TYR A 88 3.46 -2.71 -12.61
C TYR A 88 4.05 -2.44 -14.01
N PRO A 89 3.84 -1.26 -14.63
CA PRO A 89 3.12 -0.08 -14.13
C PRO A 89 1.66 0.06 -14.59
N ALA A 90 1.09 -0.90 -15.31
CA ALA A 90 -0.20 -0.77 -15.99
C ALA A 90 -1.42 -0.79 -15.04
N SER A 91 -1.38 -1.57 -13.97
CA SER A 91 -2.36 -1.54 -12.88
C SER A 91 -1.81 -2.29 -11.68
N ILE A 92 -2.12 -1.83 -10.46
CA ILE A 92 -1.79 -2.56 -9.24
C ILE A 92 -3.08 -2.84 -8.50
N VAL A 93 -3.35 -4.13 -8.28
CA VAL A 93 -4.50 -4.59 -7.51
C VAL A 93 -3.99 -5.20 -6.21
N LEU A 94 -4.38 -4.66 -5.06
CA LEU A 94 -4.23 -5.35 -3.78
C LEU A 94 -5.29 -6.43 -3.70
N THR A 95 -4.85 -7.64 -3.41
CA THR A 95 -5.76 -8.72 -3.03
C THR A 95 -6.43 -8.39 -1.70
N ARG A 96 -7.58 -9.02 -1.41
CA ARG A 96 -8.15 -8.99 -0.05
C ARG A 96 -7.11 -9.33 1.03
N GLU A 97 -6.29 -10.36 0.82
CA GLU A 97 -5.24 -10.74 1.76
C GLU A 97 -4.16 -9.66 1.91
N GLY A 98 -3.86 -8.93 0.83
CA GLY A 98 -3.02 -7.74 0.82
C GLY A 98 -3.63 -6.57 1.57
N MET A 99 -4.93 -6.35 1.41
CA MET A 99 -5.68 -5.28 2.11
C MET A 99 -5.76 -5.52 3.61
N GLU A 100 -5.93 -6.76 4.03
CA GLU A 100 -6.03 -7.17 5.43
C GLU A 100 -4.67 -7.47 6.08
N TYR A 101 -3.57 -7.39 5.33
CA TYR A 101 -2.26 -7.74 5.84
C TYR A 101 -1.84 -6.80 6.97
N ASN A 102 -1.60 -7.36 8.16
CA ASN A 102 -1.09 -6.60 9.30
C ASN A 102 0.41 -6.28 9.11
N THR A 103 0.70 -5.09 8.56
CA THR A 103 2.06 -4.54 8.44
C THR A 103 2.63 -4.10 9.80
N GLY A 104 1.75 -3.79 10.75
CA GLY A 104 2.05 -3.13 12.01
C GLY A 104 2.72 -1.77 11.85
N LEU A 105 2.42 -1.08 10.75
CA LEU A 105 2.79 0.31 10.48
C LEU A 105 1.57 1.21 10.31
N ALA A 106 0.36 0.66 10.22
CA ALA A 106 -0.86 1.43 9.96
C ALA A 106 -1.13 2.50 11.03
N GLU A 107 -0.79 2.20 12.28
CA GLU A 107 -0.90 3.12 13.42
C GLU A 107 0.00 4.36 13.31
N ASN A 108 1.08 4.29 12.52
CA ASN A 108 1.99 5.42 12.29
C ASN A 108 1.45 6.42 11.25
N PHE A 109 0.39 6.06 10.52
CA PHE A 109 -0.24 6.90 9.48
C PHE A 109 -1.63 7.35 9.91
N VAL A 110 -1.82 7.70 11.19
CA VAL A 110 -3.12 8.13 11.75
C VAL A 110 -3.19 9.65 11.95
N GLU A 111 -2.06 10.36 12.04
CA GLU A 111 -2.07 11.82 12.13
C GLU A 111 -2.36 12.44 10.75
N GLU A 112 -3.54 13.07 10.67
CA GLU A 112 -3.93 13.96 9.59
C GLU A 112 -2.90 15.08 9.51
N SER A 113 -2.34 15.33 8.33
CA SER A 113 -1.34 16.37 8.15
C SER A 113 -2.03 17.72 8.26
N ASP A 114 -1.99 18.35 9.44
CA ASP A 114 -2.28 19.77 9.61
C ASP A 114 -1.14 20.57 8.97
N HIS A 115 -1.31 20.93 7.70
CA HIS A 115 -0.53 21.97 7.04
C HIS A 115 -1.47 23.00 6.42
#